data_AF-A0A7L4P385-F1
#
_entry.id   AF-A0A7L4P385-F1
#
_cell.length_a   1.000
_cell.length_b   1.000
_cell.length_c   1.000
_cell.angle_alpha   90.00
_cell.angle_beta   90.00
_cell.angle_gamma   90.00
#
_symmetry.space_group_name_H-M   'P 1'
#
loop_
_entity.id
_entity.type
_entity.pdbx_description
1 polymer ?
#
loop_
_entity_poly.entity_id
_entity_poly.type
_entity_poly.pdbx_seq_one_letter_code
_entity_poly.pdbx_strand_id
1 'polypeptide(L)'
;MLFNQVFFEDSISRAYYSMFYGARTLLLKENITVKTHRGLISEFGQKLVENGPLERKYGRNLRIAEELREESDYSVSREISTRRSQAGLEDAREFLEKVSNILEESE
;
A
#
# COMPACT_ATOMS: atom_id res chain seq x y z
N MET A 1 -21.52 -12.53 14.59
CA MET A 1 -21.07 -11.57 13.56
C MET A 1 -19.87 -10.70 14.00
N LEU A 2 -19.18 -10.96 15.12
CA LEU A 2 -17.92 -10.27 15.47
C LEU A 2 -16.68 -10.84 14.75
N PHE A 3 -16.70 -12.13 14.42
CA PHE A 3 -15.51 -12.84 13.92
C PHE A 3 -14.98 -12.21 12.62
N ASN A 4 -15.85 -12.02 11.61
CA ASN A 4 -15.43 -11.46 10.33
C ASN A 4 -14.88 -10.02 10.43
N GLN A 5 -15.37 -9.21 11.38
CA GLN A 5 -14.94 -7.80 11.52
C GLN A 5 -13.46 -7.70 11.91
N VAL A 6 -13.04 -8.50 12.91
CA VAL A 6 -11.65 -8.56 13.36
C VAL A 6 -10.71 -8.96 12.22
N PHE A 7 -11.12 -9.90 11.36
CA PHE A 7 -10.30 -10.29 10.22
C PHE A 7 -10.21 -9.22 9.12
N PHE A 8 -11.23 -8.38 8.95
CA PHE A 8 -11.23 -7.34 7.90
C PHE A 8 -10.26 -6.20 8.23
N GLU A 9 -10.31 -5.66 9.44
CA GLU A 9 -9.40 -4.60 9.90
C GLU A 9 -7.94 -5.08 9.88
N ASP A 10 -7.71 -6.30 10.38
CA ASP A 10 -6.40 -6.96 10.33
C ASP A 10 -5.90 -7.14 8.89
N SER A 11 -6.78 -7.53 7.97
CA SER A 11 -6.40 -7.76 6.56
C SER A 11 -5.99 -6.46 5.86
N ILE A 12 -6.73 -5.37 6.08
CA ILE A 12 -6.41 -4.04 5.51
C ILE A 12 -5.09 -3.52 6.07
N SER A 13 -4.89 -3.62 7.39
CA SER A 13 -3.64 -3.22 8.03
C SER A 13 -2.45 -4.01 7.48
N ARG A 14 -2.57 -5.33 7.36
CA ARG A 14 -1.51 -6.19 6.80
C ARG A 14 -1.22 -5.90 5.33
N ALA A 15 -2.25 -5.62 4.53
CA ALA A 15 -2.08 -5.26 3.13
C ALA A 15 -1.31 -3.94 2.99
N TYR A 16 -1.69 -2.92 3.77
CA TYR A 16 -0.97 -1.66 3.81
C TYR A 16 0.51 -1.84 4.21
N TYR A 17 0.79 -2.54 5.31
CA TYR A 17 2.17 -2.70 5.77
C TYR A 17 3.02 -3.50 4.78
N SER A 18 2.44 -4.48 4.09
CA SER A 18 3.12 -5.20 3.01
C SER A 18 3.53 -4.22 1.89
N MET A 19 2.60 -3.40 1.40
CA MET A 19 2.90 -2.39 0.39
C MET A 19 3.92 -1.36 0.87
N PHE A 20 3.81 -0.92 2.13
CA PHE A 20 4.75 0.02 2.76
C PHE A 20 6.18 -0.54 2.77
N TYR A 21 6.36 -1.80 3.18
CA TYR A 21 7.68 -2.42 3.17
C TYR A 21 8.21 -2.62 1.75
N GLY A 22 7.36 -3.04 0.79
CA GLY A 22 7.76 -3.14 -0.62
C GLY A 22 8.23 -1.81 -1.19
N ALA A 23 7.46 -0.74 -0.98
CA ALA A 23 7.82 0.62 -1.37
C ALA A 23 9.13 1.08 -0.71
N ARG A 24 9.31 0.78 0.58
CA ARG A 24 10.52 1.12 1.33
C ARG A 24 11.74 0.39 0.78
N THR A 25 11.61 -0.89 0.43
CA THR A 25 12.70 -1.66 -0.16
C THR A 25 13.16 -1.06 -1.50
N LEU A 26 12.22 -0.68 -2.36
CA LEU A 26 12.55 0.00 -3.62
C LEU A 26 13.24 1.35 -3.38
N LEU A 27 12.75 2.17 -2.42
CA LEU A 27 13.40 3.42 -2.08
C LEU A 27 14.82 3.21 -1.52
N LEU A 28 15.03 2.19 -0.69
CA LEU A 28 16.34 1.85 -0.14
C LEU A 28 17.33 1.43 -1.24
N LYS A 29 16.87 0.72 -2.27
CA LYS A 29 17.67 0.36 -3.44
C LYS A 29 18.14 1.60 -4.22
N GLU A 30 17.32 2.64 -4.24
CA GLU A 30 17.66 3.98 -4.77
C GLU A 30 18.46 4.85 -3.76
N ASN A 31 18.95 4.28 -2.65
CA ASN A 31 19.65 4.98 -1.55
C ASN A 31 18.82 6.08 -0.85
N ILE A 32 17.49 6.01 -0.93
CA ILE A 32 16.57 6.95 -0.29
C ILE A 32 16.06 6.35 1.03
N THR A 33 16.18 7.11 2.11
CA THR A 33 15.68 6.71 3.43
C THR A 33 14.55 7.63 3.87
N VAL A 34 13.46 7.02 4.35
CA VAL A 34 12.25 7.72 4.81
C VAL A 34 11.93 7.30 6.24
N LYS A 35 11.47 8.26 7.05
CA LYS A 35 11.21 8.06 8.49
C LYS A 35 9.73 8.14 8.86
N THR A 36 8.85 8.47 7.91
CA THR A 36 7.43 8.69 8.14
C THR A 36 6.59 8.08 7.02
N HIS A 37 5.34 7.71 7.31
CA HIS A 37 4.39 7.17 6.33
C HIS A 37 4.14 8.14 5.16
N ARG A 38 3.84 9.39 5.49
CA ARG A 38 3.68 10.46 4.49
C ARG A 38 4.93 10.70 3.66
N GLY A 39 6.12 10.65 4.29
CA GLY A 39 7.40 10.79 3.60
C GLY A 39 7.64 9.64 2.62
N LEU A 40 7.33 8.41 3.02
CA LEU A 40 7.42 7.24 2.14
C LEU A 40 6.53 7.40 0.90
N ILE A 41 5.28 7.80 1.06
CA ILE A 41 4.35 7.95 -0.08
C ILE A 41 4.78 9.08 -1.00
N SER A 42 5.26 10.19 -0.45
CA SER A 42 5.78 11.31 -1.23
C SER A 42 7.01 10.91 -2.05
N GLU A 43 8.02 10.32 -1.41
CA GLU A 43 9.25 9.88 -2.10
C GLU A 43 8.96 8.77 -3.11
N PHE A 44 8.10 7.81 -2.76
CA PHE A 44 7.68 6.76 -3.68
C PHE A 44 7.02 7.34 -4.93
N GLY A 45 6.07 8.28 -4.74
CA GLY A 45 5.41 8.97 -5.84
C GLY A 45 6.39 9.74 -6.72
N GLN A 46 7.29 10.52 -6.13
CA GLN A 46 8.24 11.32 -6.90
C GLN A 46 9.28 10.45 -7.63
N LYS A 47 9.87 9.47 -6.94
CA LYS A 47 11.08 8.79 -7.41
C LYS A 47 10.77 7.54 -8.22
N LEU A 48 9.75 6.79 -7.84
CA LEU A 48 9.44 5.51 -8.46
C LEU A 48 8.27 5.61 -9.44
N VAL A 49 7.37 6.59 -9.28
CA VAL A 49 6.19 6.76 -10.14
C VAL A 49 6.34 7.90 -11.16
N GLU A 50 6.70 9.11 -10.72
CA GLU A 50 6.83 10.25 -11.64
C GLU A 50 8.10 10.18 -12.49
N ASN A 51 9.21 9.83 -11.85
CA ASN A 51 10.53 9.77 -12.49
C ASN A 51 11.06 8.33 -12.61
N GLY A 52 10.22 7.33 -12.34
CA GLY A 52 10.64 5.95 -12.17
C GLY A 52 9.85 4.94 -13.01
N PRO A 53 10.07 3.65 -12.77
CA PRO A 53 9.54 2.56 -13.60
C PRO A 53 8.07 2.21 -13.32
N LEU A 54 7.44 2.83 -12.33
CA LEU A 54 6.08 2.51 -11.92
C LEU A 54 5.05 3.45 -12.55
N GLU A 55 3.92 2.86 -12.94
CA GLU A 55 2.76 3.59 -13.41
C GLU A 55 2.08 4.38 -12.28
N ARG A 56 1.38 5.47 -12.64
CA ARG A 56 0.62 6.33 -11.69
C ARG A 56 -0.35 5.56 -10.80
N LYS A 57 -0.89 4.44 -11.28
CA LYS A 57 -1.80 3.59 -10.49
C LYS A 57 -1.17 3.10 -9.20
N TYR A 58 0.12 2.75 -9.18
CA TYR A 58 0.75 2.20 -7.97
C TYR A 58 0.91 3.24 -6.85
N GLY A 59 1.21 4.50 -7.21
CA GLY A 59 1.19 5.60 -6.25
C GLY A 59 -0.20 5.88 -5.67
N ARG A 60 -1.24 5.77 -6.52
CA ARG A 60 -2.64 5.88 -6.08
C ARG A 60 -3.03 4.74 -5.14
N ASN A 61 -2.69 3.50 -5.49
CA ASN A 61 -3.00 2.31 -4.70
C ASN A 61 -2.37 2.41 -3.29
N LEU A 62 -1.11 2.85 -3.21
CA LEU A 62 -0.42 3.01 -1.93
C LEU A 62 -1.09 4.08 -1.04
N ARG A 63 -1.54 5.20 -1.62
CA ARG A 63 -2.31 6.22 -0.89
C ARG A 63 -3.65 5.69 -0.41
N ILE A 64 -4.40 4.99 -1.26
CA ILE A 64 -5.70 4.41 -0.90
C ILE A 64 -5.53 3.38 0.23
N ALA A 65 -4.47 2.57 0.21
CA ALA A 65 -4.19 1.63 1.29
C ALA A 65 -3.88 2.33 2.62
N GLU A 66 -3.20 3.49 2.60
CA GLU A 66 -2.99 4.32 3.80
C GLU A 66 -4.32 4.86 4.35
N GLU A 67 -5.18 5.39 3.48
CA GLU A 67 -6.51 5.90 3.84
C GLU A 67 -7.38 4.78 4.43
N LEU A 68 -7.41 3.59 3.81
CA LEU A 68 -8.16 2.45 4.31
C LEU A 68 -7.65 1.96 5.67
N ARG A 69 -6.33 2.01 5.90
CA ARG A 69 -5.74 1.70 7.21
C ARG A 69 -6.21 2.70 8.26
N GLU A 70 -6.19 3.99 7.95
CA GLU A 70 -6.74 5.02 8.85
C GLU A 70 -8.24 4.81 9.09
N GLU A 71 -9.03 4.57 8.05
CA GLU A 71 -10.47 4.30 8.20
C GLU A 71 -10.75 3.05 9.04
N SER A 72 -9.94 1.98 8.91
CA SER A 72 -10.10 0.76 9.70
C SER A 72 -9.94 1.00 11.21
N ASP A 73 -9.07 1.94 11.60
CA ASP A 73 -8.86 2.31 13.00
C ASP A 73 -10.01 3.18 13.58
N TYR A 74 -10.90 3.74 12.72
CA TYR A 74 -11.88 4.77 13.12
C TYR A 74 -13.33 4.55 12.63
N SER A 75 -13.67 3.49 11.89
CA SER A 75 -14.93 3.48 11.10
C SER A 75 -16.24 3.14 11.85
N VAL A 76 -17.18 4.09 11.77
CA VAL A 76 -18.58 4.04 12.29
C VAL A 76 -19.59 3.57 11.21
N SER A 77 -19.17 3.36 9.95
CA SER A 77 -20.04 3.03 8.80
C SER A 77 -19.59 1.76 8.07
N ARG A 78 -20.38 0.67 8.15
CA ARG A 78 -19.94 -0.71 7.83
C ARG A 78 -20.09 -1.17 6.38
N GLU A 79 -21.13 -0.76 5.65
CA GLU A 79 -21.42 -1.34 4.33
C GLU A 79 -20.51 -0.80 3.21
N ILE A 80 -20.12 0.47 3.29
CA ILE A 80 -19.23 1.10 2.30
C ILE A 80 -17.79 0.54 2.42
N SER A 81 -17.38 0.15 3.63
CA SER A 81 -16.03 -0.33 3.93
C SER A 81 -15.71 -1.66 3.24
N THR A 82 -16.62 -2.64 3.23
CA THR A 82 -16.31 -3.99 2.72
C THR A 82 -15.95 -4.01 1.23
N ARG A 83 -16.70 -3.30 0.39
CA ARG A 83 -16.44 -3.26 -1.07
C ARG A 83 -15.16 -2.51 -1.40
N ARG A 84 -14.90 -1.39 -0.72
CA ARG A 84 -13.64 -0.63 -0.86
C ARG A 84 -12.45 -1.44 -0.35
N SER A 85 -12.64 -2.18 0.74
CA SER A 85 -11.62 -3.05 1.33
C SER A 85 -11.21 -4.18 0.40
N GLN A 86 -12.17 -4.87 -0.23
CA GLN A 86 -11.85 -5.91 -1.22
C GLN A 86 -11.07 -5.36 -2.42
N ALA A 87 -11.46 -4.20 -2.95
CA ALA A 87 -10.72 -3.55 -4.02
C ALA A 87 -9.30 -3.19 -3.55
N GLY A 88 -9.15 -2.65 -2.34
CA GLY A 88 -7.85 -2.31 -1.75
C GLY A 88 -6.93 -3.52 -1.53
N LEU A 89 -7.49 -4.69 -1.19
CA LEU A 89 -6.71 -5.93 -1.07
C LEU A 89 -6.18 -6.41 -2.43
N GLU A 90 -7.00 -6.33 -3.48
CA GLU A 90 -6.56 -6.70 -4.83
C GLU A 90 -5.50 -5.70 -5.34
N ASP A 91 -5.72 -4.41 -5.12
CA ASP A 91 -4.75 -3.36 -5.42
C ASP A 91 -3.40 -3.57 -4.71
N ALA A 92 -3.44 -4.03 -3.46
CA ALA A 92 -2.24 -4.38 -2.69
C ALA A 92 -1.53 -5.61 -3.27
N ARG A 93 -2.28 -6.62 -3.71
CA ARG A 93 -1.73 -7.82 -4.36
C ARG A 93 -1.01 -7.45 -5.65
N GLU A 94 -1.66 -6.71 -6.55
CA GLU A 94 -1.05 -6.23 -7.79
C GLU A 94 0.19 -5.37 -7.55
N PHE A 95 0.13 -4.50 -6.53
CA PHE A 95 1.27 -3.67 -6.14
C PHE A 95 2.47 -4.51 -5.73
N LEU A 96 2.27 -5.50 -4.85
CA LEU A 96 3.34 -6.36 -4.36
C LEU A 96 3.94 -7.22 -5.47
N GLU A 97 3.10 -7.74 -6.37
CA GLU A 97 3.55 -8.48 -7.54
C GLU A 97 4.46 -7.61 -8.42
N LYS A 98 4.05 -6.36 -8.69
CA LYS A 98 4.87 -5.43 -9.47
C LYS A 98 6.18 -5.08 -8.77
N VAL A 99 6.16 -4.88 -7.45
CA VAL A 99 7.38 -4.61 -6.67
C VAL A 99 8.33 -5.80 -6.70
N SER A 100 7.83 -7.04 -6.55
CA SER A 100 8.64 -8.26 -6.62
C SER A 100 9.34 -8.37 -7.96
N ASN A 101 8.60 -8.19 -9.06
CA ASN A 101 9.17 -8.26 -10.41
C ASN A 101 10.31 -7.25 -10.61
N ILE A 102 10.16 -6.01 -10.10
CA ILE A 102 11.23 -4.99 -10.19
C ILE A 102 12.45 -5.35 -9.33
N LEU A 103 12.24 -6.03 -8.21
CA LEU A 103 13.33 -6.47 -7.35
C LEU A 103 14.11 -7.64 -8.00
N GLU A 104 13.40 -8.59 -8.59
CA GLU A 104 13.97 -9.75 -9.29
C GLU A 104 14.67 -9.37 -10.61
N GLU A 105 14.14 -8.41 -11.37
CA GLU A 105 14.77 -7.90 -12.61
C GLU A 105 16.09 -7.15 -12.39
N SER A 106 16.49 -6.92 -11.14
CA SER A 106 17.71 -6.16 -10.81
C SER A 106 18.75 -6.95 -10.02
N GLU A 107 18.56 -8.27 -9.91
CA GLU A 107 19.63 -9.22 -9.61
C GLU A 107 20.31 -9.68 -10.91
#